data_AF-R6LSX2-F1
#
_entry.id   AF-R6LSX2-F1
#
_cell.length_a   1.000
_cell.length_b   1.000
_cell.length_c   1.000
_cell.angle_alpha   90.00
_cell.angle_beta   90.00
_cell.angle_gamma   90.00
#
_symmetry.space_group_name_H-M   'P 1'
#
loop_
_entity.id
_entity.type
_entity.pdbx_description
1 polymer ?
#
loop_
_entity_poly.entity_id
_entity_poly.type
_entity_poly.pdbx_seq_one_letter_code
_entity_poly.pdbx_strand_id
1 'polypeptide(L)'
;MRERLIEYIDGLFSGAALNMRNAEIKEEILQNTLEHYDDLLSEGKSEQEAYDTVIQGIGDVRPLVEPEGSAVSAEAAPESQPSVPETAADETHPGLRGAVGGIWMLFTALYLLISFTTHAWHITWILFLIAPAVINILNAVLDAKSRPGSGRSAAIAALWLLTTALYFVLSFATGAWHLTWILFLIAGAATGLVSAIYDWKK
;
A
#
# COMPACT_ATOMS: atom_id res chain seq x y z
N MET A 1 23.07 19.32 -15.84
CA MET A 1 23.86 18.37 -15.01
C MET A 1 23.04 17.37 -14.18
N ARG A 2 21.69 17.48 -14.12
CA ARG A 2 20.81 16.55 -13.36
C ARG A 2 20.95 15.08 -13.72
N GLU A 3 21.06 14.74 -15.01
CA GLU A 3 21.18 13.34 -15.47
C GLU A 3 22.43 12.64 -14.90
N ARG A 4 23.54 13.37 -14.74
CA ARG A 4 24.78 12.83 -14.15
C ARG A 4 24.62 12.51 -12.66
N LEU A 5 23.76 13.25 -11.98
CA LEU A 5 23.43 13.08 -10.56
C LEU A 5 22.60 11.80 -10.35
N ILE A 6 21.67 11.54 -11.27
CA ILE A 6 20.90 10.29 -11.32
C ILE A 6 21.83 9.11 -11.58
N GLU A 7 22.71 9.19 -12.58
CA GLU A 7 23.69 8.13 -12.86
C GLU A 7 24.64 7.86 -11.68
N TYR A 8 25.07 8.90 -10.97
CA TYR A 8 25.91 8.77 -9.78
C TYR A 8 25.20 8.01 -8.66
N ILE A 9 23.96 8.38 -8.35
CA ILE A 9 23.14 7.69 -7.33
C ILE A 9 22.85 6.26 -7.75
N ASP A 10 22.49 6.03 -9.02
CA ASP A 10 22.29 4.68 -9.55
C ASP A 10 23.54 3.80 -9.36
N GLY A 11 24.73 4.39 -9.53
CA GLY A 11 26.01 3.74 -9.24
C GLY A 11 26.19 3.36 -7.76
N LEU A 12 25.73 4.20 -6.82
CA LEU A 12 25.79 3.90 -5.37
C LEU A 12 24.96 2.67 -4.99
N PHE A 13 23.86 2.42 -5.71
CA PHE A 13 22.96 1.28 -5.47
C PHE A 13 23.22 0.07 -6.39
N SER A 14 24.27 0.09 -7.21
CA SER A 14 24.57 -1.00 -8.16
C SER A 14 24.84 -2.37 -7.52
N GLY A 15 25.16 -2.43 -6.22
CA GLY A 15 25.33 -3.67 -5.44
C GLY A 15 24.20 -3.97 -4.45
N ALA A 16 23.10 -3.21 -4.53
CA ALA A 16 21.93 -3.35 -3.67
C ALA A 16 21.05 -4.52 -4.11
N ALA A 17 20.49 -5.27 -3.16
CA ALA A 17 19.47 -6.26 -3.47
C ALA A 17 18.23 -5.62 -4.11
N LEU A 18 17.66 -6.27 -5.12
CA LEU A 18 16.39 -5.88 -5.75
C LEU A 18 15.19 -6.18 -4.82
N ASN A 19 14.97 -5.30 -3.84
CA ASN A 19 13.83 -5.34 -2.92
C ASN A 19 13.16 -3.96 -2.78
N MET A 20 11.92 -3.94 -2.27
CA MET A 20 11.12 -2.71 -2.14
C MET A 20 11.84 -1.64 -1.30
N ARG A 21 12.49 -2.07 -0.20
CA ARG A 21 13.20 -1.20 0.73
C ARG A 21 14.38 -0.48 0.07
N ASN A 22 15.24 -1.19 -0.66
CA ASN A 22 16.37 -0.59 -1.36
C ASN A 22 15.90 0.34 -2.49
N ALA A 23 14.75 0.04 -3.13
CA ALA A 23 14.14 0.92 -4.12
C ALA A 23 13.58 2.20 -3.50
N GLU A 24 12.93 2.13 -2.33
CA GLU A 24 12.47 3.29 -1.57
C GLU A 24 13.62 4.18 -1.13
N ILE A 25 14.67 3.60 -0.54
CA ILE A 25 15.85 4.36 -0.09
C ILE A 25 16.53 5.05 -1.28
N LYS A 26 16.59 4.37 -2.44
CA LYS A 26 17.12 4.97 -3.67
C LYS A 26 16.29 6.18 -4.09
N GLU A 27 14.97 6.07 -4.10
CA GLU A 27 14.07 7.14 -4.52
C GLU A 27 14.09 8.32 -3.52
N GLU A 28 14.13 8.05 -2.22
CA GLU A 28 14.22 9.07 -1.16
C GLU A 28 15.49 9.90 -1.32
N ILE A 29 16.64 9.23 -1.48
CA ILE A 29 17.92 9.92 -1.67
C ILE A 29 17.90 10.68 -2.99
N LEU A 30 17.40 10.08 -4.06
CA LEU A 30 17.29 10.74 -5.37
C LEU A 30 16.45 12.03 -5.27
N GLN A 31 15.29 11.96 -4.65
CA GLN A 31 14.38 13.08 -4.52
C GLN A 31 15.01 14.19 -3.66
N ASN A 32 15.52 13.85 -2.46
CA ASN A 32 16.13 14.83 -1.56
C ASN A 32 17.35 15.51 -2.20
N THR A 33 18.14 14.73 -2.95
CA THR A 33 19.34 15.22 -3.62
C THR A 33 18.99 16.15 -4.79
N LEU A 34 17.98 15.81 -5.59
CA LEU A 34 17.51 16.64 -6.69
C LEU A 34 16.85 17.93 -6.19
N GLU A 35 16.07 17.87 -5.12
CA GLU A 35 15.46 19.04 -4.48
C GLU A 35 16.55 20.02 -4.00
N HIS A 36 17.56 19.52 -3.28
CA HIS A 36 18.68 20.35 -2.84
C HIS A 36 19.50 20.90 -4.01
N TYR A 37 19.69 20.13 -5.09
CA TYR A 37 20.35 20.61 -6.30
C TYR A 37 19.56 21.76 -6.95
N ASP A 38 18.25 21.64 -7.03
CA ASP A 38 17.35 22.64 -7.62
C ASP A 38 17.31 23.93 -6.78
N ASP A 39 17.32 23.80 -5.45
CA ASP A 39 17.42 24.92 -4.52
C ASP A 39 18.71 25.73 -4.75
N LEU A 40 19.85 25.04 -4.88
CA LEU A 40 21.15 25.69 -5.13
C LEU A 40 21.19 26.42 -6.48
N LEU A 41 20.51 25.88 -7.50
CA LEU A 41 20.35 26.58 -8.78
C LEU A 41 19.47 27.82 -8.64
N SER A 42 18.41 27.74 -7.82
CA SER A 42 17.52 28.87 -7.54
C SER A 42 18.21 29.99 -6.76
N GLU A 43 19.18 29.66 -5.92
CA GLU A 43 20.09 30.58 -5.23
C GLU A 43 21.10 31.26 -6.17
N GLY A 44 21.16 30.84 -7.43
CA GLY A 44 22.04 31.41 -8.45
C GLY A 44 23.43 30.77 -8.50
N LYS A 45 23.64 29.62 -7.84
CA LYS A 45 24.91 28.87 -7.98
C LYS A 45 25.00 28.22 -9.35
N SER A 46 26.23 27.99 -9.80
CA SER A 46 26.47 27.31 -11.07
C SER A 46 26.09 25.83 -10.99
N GLU A 47 25.71 25.23 -12.12
CA GLU A 47 25.35 23.81 -12.18
C GLU A 47 26.45 22.87 -11.65
N GLN A 48 27.72 23.26 -11.81
CA GLN A 48 28.88 22.50 -11.35
C GLN A 48 29.07 22.61 -9.84
N GLU A 49 28.93 23.82 -9.29
CA GLU A 49 29.08 24.08 -7.85
C GLU A 49 27.94 23.45 -7.05
N ALA A 50 26.70 23.51 -7.58
CA ALA A 50 25.56 22.82 -7.00
C ALA A 50 25.78 21.30 -6.98
N TYR A 51 26.29 20.72 -8.06
CA TYR A 51 26.60 19.29 -8.16
C TYR A 51 27.64 18.85 -7.13
N ASP A 52 28.76 19.58 -7.02
CA ASP A 52 29.84 19.25 -6.09
C ASP A 52 29.38 19.35 -4.62
N THR A 53 28.56 20.36 -4.30
CA THR A 53 27.97 20.57 -2.96
C THR A 53 27.08 19.39 -2.55
N VAL A 54 26.22 18.97 -3.48
CA VAL A 54 25.21 17.94 -3.23
C VAL A 54 25.85 16.56 -3.08
N ILE A 55 26.84 16.22 -3.90
CA ILE A 55 27.57 14.94 -3.78
C ILE A 55 28.32 14.82 -2.45
N GLN A 56 28.89 15.92 -1.94
CA GLN A 56 29.53 15.91 -0.63
C GLN A 56 28.54 15.64 0.51
N GLY A 57 27.27 16.00 0.34
CA GLY A 57 26.21 15.81 1.33
C GLY A 57 25.64 14.39 1.42
N ILE A 58 25.65 13.62 0.33
CA ILE A 58 25.05 12.26 0.28
C ILE A 58 25.76 11.27 1.23
N GLY A 59 27.07 11.42 1.43
CA GLY A 59 27.84 10.53 2.29
C GLY A 59 27.91 9.07 1.79
N ASP A 60 28.23 8.13 2.68
CA ASP A 60 28.27 6.69 2.35
C ASP A 60 26.92 6.03 2.66
N VAL A 61 26.18 5.69 1.60
CA VAL A 61 24.85 5.07 1.66
C VAL A 61 24.90 3.54 1.79
N ARG A 62 26.09 2.93 1.67
CA ARG A 62 26.29 1.47 1.74
C ARG A 62 25.82 0.82 3.05
N PRO A 63 25.91 1.46 4.24
CA PRO A 63 25.41 0.88 5.49
C PRO A 63 23.89 0.72 5.55
N LEU A 64 23.14 1.45 4.71
CA LEU A 64 21.68 1.47 4.71
C LEU A 64 21.06 0.45 3.75
N VAL A 65 21.89 -0.12 2.88
CA VAL A 65 21.46 -0.94 1.76
C VAL A 65 21.83 -2.40 2.01
N GLU A 66 20.86 -3.29 1.86
CA GLU A 66 21.11 -4.72 1.99
C GLU A 66 21.91 -5.23 0.78
N PRO A 67 23.09 -5.86 0.99
CA PRO A 67 23.92 -6.34 -0.10
C PRO A 67 23.25 -7.50 -0.84
N GLU A 68 23.44 -7.54 -2.16
CA GLU A 68 23.09 -8.69 -2.99
C GLU A 68 23.70 -9.98 -2.40
N GLY A 69 22.85 -10.88 -1.90
CA GLY A 69 23.25 -12.17 -1.30
C GLY A 69 22.82 -12.40 0.15
N SER A 70 22.28 -11.39 0.86
CA SER A 70 21.69 -11.59 2.20
C SER A 70 20.33 -12.30 2.20
N ALA A 71 19.75 -12.60 1.03
CA ALA A 71 18.48 -13.32 0.88
C ALA A 71 18.58 -14.84 1.18
N VAL A 72 19.59 -15.27 1.95
CA VAL A 72 19.75 -16.67 2.38
C VAL A 72 19.89 -16.71 3.91
N SER A 73 18.92 -16.20 4.66
CA SER A 73 18.63 -16.63 6.04
C SER A 73 17.41 -15.92 6.63
N ALA A 74 16.23 -16.05 6.01
CA ALA A 74 14.97 -15.61 6.65
C ALA A 74 13.95 -16.74 6.83
N GLU A 75 14.37 -18.01 6.70
CA GLU A 75 13.47 -19.15 6.90
C GLU A 75 14.18 -20.30 7.64
N ALA A 76 14.08 -20.30 8.98
CA ALA A 76 14.13 -21.46 9.91
C ALA A 76 14.22 -20.95 11.37
N ALA A 77 13.10 -20.61 12.02
CA ALA A 77 12.37 -21.48 12.97
C ALA A 77 12.39 -20.82 14.39
N PRO A 78 11.62 -21.31 15.37
CA PRO A 78 10.32 -20.75 15.74
C PRO A 78 10.29 -20.23 17.18
N GLU A 79 9.74 -19.06 17.47
CA GLU A 79 9.17 -18.82 18.81
C GLU A 79 8.14 -17.68 18.85
N SER A 80 6.97 -18.09 19.31
CA SER A 80 5.79 -17.35 19.72
C SER A 80 6.05 -16.19 20.70
N GLN A 81 5.50 -15.00 20.39
CA GLN A 81 4.54 -14.29 21.25
C GLN A 81 3.86 -13.09 20.54
N PRO A 82 2.60 -12.76 20.89
CA PRO A 82 1.80 -11.73 20.22
C PRO A 82 2.03 -10.37 20.88
N SER A 83 2.65 -9.44 20.17
CA SER A 83 2.69 -8.04 20.56
C SER A 83 2.28 -7.21 19.36
N VAL A 84 1.06 -6.67 19.47
CA VAL A 84 0.46 -5.49 18.80
C VAL A 84 0.99 -5.20 17.41
N PRO A 85 0.16 -5.19 16.35
CA PRO A 85 0.61 -4.69 15.06
C PRO A 85 0.94 -3.20 15.22
N GLU A 86 2.22 -2.93 15.40
CA GLU A 86 2.84 -1.64 15.17
C GLU A 86 2.54 -1.36 13.69
N THR A 87 1.53 -0.53 13.50
CA THR A 87 1.13 0.06 12.24
C THR A 87 2.38 0.49 11.51
N ALA A 88 2.82 -0.37 10.58
CA ALA A 88 3.71 -0.02 9.51
C ALA A 88 3.17 1.30 8.96
N ALA A 89 3.98 2.33 9.09
CA ALA A 89 3.67 3.65 8.60
C ALA A 89 3.37 3.49 7.12
N ASP A 90 2.08 3.52 6.82
CA ASP A 90 1.48 3.52 5.51
C ASP A 90 2.11 4.69 4.73
N GLU A 91 3.11 4.42 3.90
CA GLU A 91 3.76 5.34 2.94
C GLU A 91 2.73 5.81 1.90
N THR A 92 1.60 6.35 2.35
CA THR A 92 0.61 7.02 1.52
C THR A 92 1.03 8.47 1.41
N HIS A 93 1.34 8.90 0.18
CA HIS A 93 1.62 10.29 -0.18
C HIS A 93 0.79 11.27 0.67
N PRO A 94 1.35 12.38 1.17
CA PRO A 94 0.67 13.30 2.07
C PRO A 94 -0.67 13.82 1.51
N GLY A 95 -0.81 13.90 0.18
CA GLY A 95 -2.08 14.22 -0.49
C GLY A 95 -3.14 13.11 -0.46
N LEU A 96 -2.72 11.84 -0.48
CA LEU A 96 -3.63 10.67 -0.43
C LEU A 96 -4.10 10.40 1.01
N ARG A 97 -3.25 10.64 2.02
CA ARG A 97 -3.64 10.61 3.44
C ARG A 97 -4.74 11.62 3.77
N GLY A 98 -4.65 12.83 3.21
CA GLY A 98 -5.68 13.86 3.33
C GLY A 98 -7.00 13.45 2.67
N ALA A 99 -6.93 12.84 1.48
CA ALA A 99 -8.11 12.32 0.78
C ALA A 99 -8.75 11.13 1.53
N VAL A 100 -7.95 10.19 2.04
CA VAL A 100 -8.40 9.05 2.85
C VAL A 100 -9.03 9.55 4.15
N GLY A 101 -8.39 10.48 4.86
CA GLY A 101 -8.96 11.12 6.04
C GLY A 101 -10.29 11.83 5.76
N GLY A 102 -10.39 12.51 4.60
CA GLY A 102 -11.63 13.12 4.13
C GLY A 102 -12.74 12.10 3.86
N ILE A 103 -12.39 10.96 3.24
CA ILE A 103 -13.31 9.84 3.00
C ILE A 103 -13.78 9.26 4.35
N TRP A 104 -12.89 9.06 5.31
CA TRP A 104 -13.24 8.58 6.65
C TRP A 104 -14.17 9.54 7.38
N MET A 105 -13.91 10.84 7.32
CA MET A 105 -14.79 11.86 7.90
C MET A 105 -16.16 11.90 7.22
N LEU A 106 -16.21 11.76 5.89
CA LEU A 106 -17.46 11.70 5.13
C LEU A 106 -18.29 10.47 5.50
N PHE A 107 -17.67 9.28 5.55
CA PHE A 107 -18.34 8.05 5.96
C PHE A 107 -18.83 8.11 7.41
N THR A 108 -18.03 8.71 8.30
CA THR A 108 -18.40 8.89 9.72
C THR A 108 -19.56 9.87 9.85
N ALA A 109 -19.54 10.99 9.13
CA ALA A 109 -20.63 11.97 9.12
C ALA A 109 -21.92 11.37 8.55
N LEU A 110 -21.83 10.61 7.45
CA LEU A 110 -22.96 9.91 6.85
C LEU A 110 -23.52 8.83 7.77
N TYR A 111 -22.65 8.04 8.42
CA TYR A 111 -23.03 7.06 9.44
C TYR A 111 -23.78 7.71 10.59
N LEU A 112 -23.28 8.82 11.13
CA LEU A 112 -23.94 9.52 12.24
C LEU A 112 -25.28 10.11 11.82
N LEU A 113 -25.36 10.74 10.65
CA LEU A 113 -26.60 11.31 10.12
C LEU A 113 -27.69 10.23 9.96
N ILE A 114 -27.34 9.10 9.35
CA ILE A 114 -28.26 7.99 9.12
C ILE A 114 -28.59 7.28 10.44
N SER A 115 -27.62 7.06 11.33
CA SER A 115 -27.80 6.40 12.64
C SER A 115 -28.71 7.19 13.57
N PHE A 116 -28.54 8.51 13.66
CA PHE A 116 -29.41 9.36 14.48
C PHE A 116 -30.84 9.38 13.96
N THR A 117 -31.02 9.38 12.64
CA THR A 117 -32.36 9.41 12.01
C THR A 117 -33.09 8.08 12.17
N THR A 118 -32.37 6.96 12.07
CA THR A 118 -32.97 5.62 12.05
C THR A 118 -32.96 4.90 13.39
N HIS A 119 -32.16 5.37 14.36
CA HIS A 119 -31.89 4.69 15.65
C HIS A 119 -31.48 3.21 15.49
N ALA A 120 -31.04 2.81 14.29
CA ALA A 120 -30.67 1.45 13.93
C ALA A 120 -29.14 1.31 13.88
N TRP A 121 -28.50 1.66 15.00
CA TRP A 121 -27.03 1.71 15.18
C TRP A 121 -26.30 0.43 14.77
N HIS A 122 -27.00 -0.70 14.82
CA HIS A 122 -26.50 -2.03 14.53
C HIS A 122 -26.50 -2.34 13.01
N ILE A 123 -27.27 -1.58 12.22
CA ILE A 123 -27.35 -1.73 10.75
C ILE A 123 -26.39 -0.76 10.07
N THR A 124 -26.27 0.46 10.58
CA THR A 124 -25.48 1.53 9.98
C THR A 124 -23.97 1.29 10.05
N TRP A 125 -23.50 0.47 11.00
CA TRP A 125 -22.08 0.11 11.11
C TRP A 125 -21.55 -0.65 9.87
N ILE A 126 -22.44 -1.23 9.06
CA ILE A 126 -22.06 -1.89 7.79
C ILE A 126 -21.29 -0.94 6.84
N LEU A 127 -21.51 0.38 6.93
CA LEU A 127 -20.77 1.39 6.15
C LEU A 127 -19.25 1.31 6.36
N PHE A 128 -18.81 0.99 7.58
CA PHE A 128 -17.39 0.87 7.91
C PHE A 128 -16.76 -0.43 7.42
N LEU A 129 -17.56 -1.46 7.14
CA LEU A 129 -17.07 -2.70 6.51
C LEU A 129 -16.92 -2.54 5.00
N ILE A 130 -17.71 -1.65 4.38
CA ILE A 130 -17.66 -1.36 2.95
C ILE A 130 -16.52 -0.40 2.60
N ALA A 131 -16.18 0.55 3.48
CA ALA A 131 -15.15 1.56 3.23
C ALA A 131 -13.76 0.96 2.87
N PRO A 132 -13.21 -0.04 3.59
CA PRO A 132 -11.94 -0.69 3.22
C PRO A 132 -12.01 -1.42 1.88
N ALA A 133 -13.15 -2.06 1.57
CA ALA A 133 -13.36 -2.72 0.29
C ALA A 133 -13.38 -1.72 -0.87
N VAL A 134 -14.01 -0.55 -0.68
CA VAL A 134 -14.05 0.54 -1.66
C VAL A 134 -12.67 1.14 -1.88
N ILE A 135 -11.89 1.38 -0.82
CA ILE A 135 -10.51 1.88 -0.91
C ILE A 135 -9.64 0.87 -1.66
N ASN A 136 -9.78 -0.43 -1.38
CA ASN A 136 -9.03 -1.49 -2.06
C ASN A 136 -9.39 -1.58 -3.56
N ILE A 137 -10.67 -1.43 -3.91
CA ILE A 137 -11.11 -1.40 -5.32
C ILE A 137 -10.60 -0.14 -6.03
N LEU A 138 -10.64 1.03 -5.38
CA LEU A 138 -10.08 2.27 -5.93
C LEU A 138 -8.58 2.15 -6.18
N ASN A 139 -7.84 1.61 -5.22
CA ASN A 139 -6.41 1.34 -5.38
C ASN A 139 -6.15 0.34 -6.51
N ALA A 140 -6.94 -0.74 -6.60
CA ALA A 140 -6.83 -1.70 -7.70
C ALA A 140 -7.16 -1.11 -9.08
N VAL A 141 -8.11 -0.18 -9.17
CA VAL A 141 -8.44 0.54 -10.42
C VAL A 141 -7.36 1.56 -10.78
N LEU A 142 -6.74 2.21 -9.80
CA LEU A 142 -5.62 3.13 -10.00
C LEU A 142 -4.34 2.36 -10.39
N ASP A 143 -4.08 1.20 -9.79
CA ASP A 143 -2.95 0.31 -10.07
C ASP A 143 -3.13 -0.54 -11.34
N ALA A 144 -4.36 -0.65 -11.86
CA ALA A 144 -4.63 -1.33 -13.13
C ALA A 144 -3.91 -0.69 -14.33
N LYS A 145 -3.31 0.50 -14.16
CA LYS A 145 -2.47 1.15 -15.17
C LYS A 145 -0.99 0.73 -15.09
N SER A 146 -0.55 0.00 -14.05
CA SER A 146 0.87 -0.13 -13.74
C SER A 146 1.48 -1.52 -13.96
N ARG A 147 0.77 -2.65 -13.80
CA ARG A 147 1.34 -4.00 -14.13
C ARG A 147 0.28 -5.03 -14.55
N PRO A 148 0.49 -5.81 -15.63
CA PRO A 148 -0.33 -6.98 -15.96
C PRO A 148 0.04 -8.13 -15.00
N GLY A 149 -0.70 -8.29 -13.90
CA GLY A 149 -0.29 -9.16 -12.80
C GLY A 149 -1.27 -10.27 -12.43
N SER A 150 -1.07 -11.45 -13.03
CA SER A 150 -1.50 -12.78 -12.57
C SER A 150 -3.00 -13.09 -12.45
N GLY A 151 -3.41 -14.29 -12.88
CA GLY A 151 -4.79 -14.78 -12.75
C GLY A 151 -5.34 -14.82 -11.31
N ARG A 152 -4.49 -14.63 -10.29
CA ARG A 152 -4.86 -14.53 -8.87
C ARG A 152 -5.74 -13.31 -8.60
N SER A 153 -5.41 -12.13 -9.12
CA SER A 153 -6.17 -10.89 -8.89
C SER A 153 -7.56 -10.96 -9.51
N ALA A 154 -7.67 -11.59 -10.69
CA ALA A 154 -8.95 -11.84 -11.35
C ALA A 154 -9.80 -12.87 -10.58
N ALA A 155 -9.20 -13.94 -10.06
CA ALA A 155 -9.89 -14.95 -9.26
C ALA A 155 -10.43 -14.37 -7.94
N ILE A 156 -9.65 -13.54 -7.26
CA ILE A 156 -10.07 -12.84 -6.04
C ILE A 156 -11.22 -11.87 -6.37
N ALA A 157 -11.11 -11.07 -7.44
CA ALA A 157 -12.19 -10.17 -7.85
C ALA A 157 -13.49 -10.92 -8.17
N ALA A 158 -13.41 -12.05 -8.88
CA ALA A 158 -14.56 -12.89 -9.18
C ALA A 158 -15.19 -13.50 -7.92
N LEU A 159 -14.38 -13.93 -6.95
CA LEU A 159 -14.85 -14.42 -5.65
C LEU A 159 -15.65 -13.34 -4.92
N TRP A 160 -15.14 -12.12 -4.82
CA TRP A 160 -15.82 -11.01 -4.15
C TRP A 160 -17.12 -10.60 -4.84
N LEU A 161 -17.15 -10.58 -6.17
CA LEU A 161 -18.38 -10.32 -6.94
C LEU A 161 -19.43 -11.41 -6.68
N LEU A 162 -19.02 -12.68 -6.67
CA LEU A 162 -19.91 -13.80 -6.40
C LEU A 162 -20.45 -13.76 -4.97
N THR A 163 -19.60 -13.51 -3.98
CA THR A 163 -20.01 -13.36 -2.57
C THR A 163 -20.99 -12.22 -2.40
N THR A 164 -20.76 -11.08 -3.06
CA THR A 164 -21.64 -9.92 -3.00
C THR A 164 -23.01 -10.23 -3.61
N ALA A 165 -23.03 -10.87 -4.78
CA ALA A 165 -24.27 -11.30 -5.41
C ALA A 165 -25.04 -12.30 -4.54
N LEU A 166 -24.35 -13.29 -3.97
CA LEU A 166 -24.94 -14.28 -3.07
C LEU A 166 -25.46 -13.65 -1.79
N TYR A 167 -24.73 -12.69 -1.21
CA TYR A 167 -25.16 -11.92 -0.06
C TYR A 167 -26.47 -11.19 -0.34
N PHE A 168 -26.58 -10.46 -1.46
CA PHE A 168 -27.82 -9.75 -1.78
C PHE A 168 -28.98 -10.71 -2.01
N VAL A 169 -28.79 -11.77 -2.80
CA VAL A 169 -29.84 -12.76 -3.07
C VAL A 169 -30.35 -13.38 -1.77
N LEU A 170 -29.44 -13.83 -0.90
CA LEU A 170 -29.81 -14.44 0.38
C LEU A 170 -30.40 -13.43 1.36
N SER A 171 -29.89 -12.19 1.40
CA SER A 171 -30.39 -11.14 2.30
C SER A 171 -31.79 -10.69 1.94
N PHE A 172 -32.08 -10.52 0.65
CA PHE A 172 -33.43 -10.19 0.18
C PHE A 172 -34.40 -11.37 0.35
N ALA A 173 -33.95 -12.60 0.11
CA ALA A 173 -34.82 -13.78 0.25
C ALA A 173 -35.17 -14.10 1.70
N THR A 174 -34.22 -13.91 2.63
CA THR A 174 -34.39 -14.30 4.04
C THR A 174 -34.80 -13.16 4.96
N GLY A 175 -34.58 -11.90 4.55
CA GLY A 175 -34.73 -10.74 5.43
C GLY A 175 -33.78 -10.75 6.64
N ALA A 176 -32.86 -11.72 6.72
CA ALA A 176 -31.97 -11.95 7.84
C ALA A 176 -30.60 -11.30 7.58
N TRP A 177 -30.60 -10.00 7.32
CA TRP A 177 -29.42 -9.18 7.02
C TRP A 177 -28.30 -9.31 8.07
N HIS A 178 -28.67 -9.64 9.31
CA HIS A 178 -27.79 -9.86 10.45
C HIS A 178 -27.09 -11.24 10.47
N LEU A 179 -27.50 -12.19 9.63
CA LEU A 179 -26.86 -13.51 9.49
C LEU A 179 -26.10 -13.63 8.17
N THR A 180 -26.61 -13.01 7.11
CA THR A 180 -26.04 -13.15 5.77
C THR A 180 -24.66 -12.51 5.62
N TRP A 181 -24.28 -11.57 6.50
CA TRP A 181 -22.94 -10.96 6.49
C TRP A 181 -21.80 -11.97 6.78
N ILE A 182 -22.10 -13.12 7.40
CA ILE A 182 -21.13 -14.19 7.63
C ILE A 182 -20.50 -14.67 6.30
N LEU A 183 -21.19 -14.51 5.17
CA LEU A 183 -20.65 -14.81 3.83
C LEU A 183 -19.37 -14.03 3.52
N PHE A 184 -19.22 -12.80 4.04
CA PHE A 184 -18.01 -12.00 3.85
C PHE A 184 -16.83 -12.53 4.67
N LEU A 185 -17.08 -13.03 5.89
CA LEU A 185 -16.04 -13.71 6.69
C LEU A 185 -15.55 -14.97 5.97
N ILE A 186 -16.48 -15.74 5.41
CA ILE A 186 -16.17 -16.95 4.64
C ILE A 186 -15.39 -16.59 3.37
N ALA A 187 -15.77 -15.51 2.67
CA ALA A 187 -15.06 -15.04 1.48
C ALA A 187 -13.65 -14.52 1.79
N GLY A 188 -13.47 -13.84 2.92
CA GLY A 188 -12.15 -13.44 3.43
C GLY A 188 -11.26 -14.66 3.65
N ALA A 189 -11.76 -15.70 4.30
CA ALA A 189 -11.04 -16.96 4.49
C ALA A 189 -10.73 -17.66 3.14
N ALA A 190 -11.70 -17.69 2.21
CA ALA A 190 -11.52 -18.27 0.89
C ALA A 190 -10.47 -17.52 0.05
N THR A 191 -10.33 -16.21 0.24
CA THR A 191 -9.28 -15.40 -0.40
C THR A 191 -7.87 -15.86 0.03
N GLY A 192 -7.71 -16.22 1.31
CA GLY A 192 -6.46 -16.81 1.83
C GLY A 192 -6.15 -18.18 1.22
N LEU A 193 -7.17 -19.01 0.99
CA LEU A 193 -7.01 -20.31 0.33
C LEU A 193 -6.62 -20.16 -1.15
N VAL A 194 -7.29 -19.26 -1.89
CA VAL A 194 -6.95 -18.95 -3.29
C VAL A 194 -5.51 -18.43 -3.38
N SER A 195 -5.11 -17.60 -2.43
CA SER A 195 -3.75 -17.09 -2.30
C SER A 195 -2.73 -18.21 -2.11
N ALA A 196 -2.97 -19.10 -1.14
CA ALA A 196 -2.09 -20.25 -0.87
C ALA A 196 -1.94 -21.20 -2.07
N ILE A 197 -3.02 -21.45 -2.82
CA ILE A 197 -2.98 -22.31 -4.01
C ILE A 197 -2.14 -21.69 -5.14
N TYR A 198 -2.26 -20.38 -5.36
CA TYR A 198 -1.47 -19.68 -6.37
C TYR A 198 0.00 -19.55 -5.96
N ASP A 199 0.28 -19.38 -4.68
CA ASP A 199 1.64 -19.33 -4.13
C ASP A 199 2.34 -20.68 -4.21
N TRP A 200 1.61 -21.79 -4.06
CA TRP A 200 2.17 -23.14 -4.20
C TRP A 200 2.48 -23.56 -5.65
N LYS A 201 1.93 -22.85 -6.63
CA LYS A 201 2.13 -23.16 -8.06
C LYS A 201 3.31 -22.39 -8.68
N LYS A 202 3.92 -21.45 -7.94
CA LYS A 202 5.06 -20.65 -8.38
C LYS A 202 6.36 -21.26 -7.89
#